data_AF-A0A0T6BHH2-F1
#
_entry.id   AF-A0A0T6BHH2-F1
#
_cell.length_a   1.000
_cell.length_b   1.000
_cell.length_c   1.000
_cell.angle_alpha   90.00
_cell.angle_beta   90.00
_cell.angle_gamma   90.00
#
_symmetry.space_group_name_H-M   'P 1'
#
loop_
_entity.id
_entity.type
_entity.pdbx_description
1 polymer ?
#
loop_
_entity_poly.entity_id
_entity_poly.type
_entity_poly.pdbx_seq_one_letter_code
_entity_poly.pdbx_strand_id
1 'polypeptide(L)'
;MFPGVLKPLLEKCSVQPDSRVSTHFYFESKQSPALTQLILLYINRNYHIWKENELLPWLEKNVHVVLDRIEKDELLAKEYELKRSKRYQGPMPRSICRYIILSDIKGVSPLPEDFSGGILTFDPLPPADSINVYTRPKRPKANNTNSSAVGIFFRSLLPNFNPNEIPGNLLEEEDGARALPDGENSDGADLRRSVASLVGAMRDLLSNIRIPDVPNDADVDENDESDEEDEHNNYLT
;
A
#
# COMPACT_ATOMS: atom_id res chain seq x y z
N MET A 1 -7.32 -20.93 27.55
CA MET A 1 -6.09 -20.12 27.30
C MET A 1 -6.24 -19.08 26.19
N PHE A 2 -6.83 -19.39 25.01
CA PHE A 2 -7.03 -18.43 23.91
C PHE A 2 -8.52 -18.20 23.59
N PRO A 3 -9.24 -17.44 24.44
CA PRO A 3 -10.68 -17.20 24.23
C PRO A 3 -11.01 -16.50 22.91
N GLY A 4 -10.12 -15.62 22.41
CA GLY A 4 -10.34 -14.87 21.17
C GLY A 4 -10.41 -15.71 19.88
N VAL A 5 -10.17 -17.02 19.94
CA VAL A 5 -10.28 -17.91 18.76
C VAL A 5 -11.73 -18.26 18.46
N LEU A 6 -12.58 -18.42 19.49
CA LEU A 6 -13.86 -19.09 19.33
C LEU A 6 -14.83 -18.31 18.43
N LYS A 7 -15.14 -17.05 18.80
CA LYS A 7 -16.14 -16.25 18.07
C LYS A 7 -15.75 -16.05 16.58
N PRO A 8 -14.52 -15.64 16.23
CA PRO A 8 -14.15 -15.48 14.82
C PRO A 8 -14.08 -16.80 14.06
N LEU A 9 -13.78 -17.92 14.72
CA LEU A 9 -13.80 -19.24 14.09
C LEU A 9 -15.23 -19.65 13.73
N LEU A 10 -16.18 -19.50 14.66
CA LEU A 10 -17.59 -19.81 14.44
C LEU A 10 -18.19 -18.93 13.33
N GLU A 11 -17.86 -17.65 13.32
CA GLU A 11 -18.24 -16.72 12.25
C GLU A 11 -17.71 -17.20 10.89
N LYS A 12 -16.42 -17.55 10.79
CA LYS A 12 -15.82 -18.10 9.56
C LYS A 12 -16.45 -19.43 9.14
N CYS A 13 -16.93 -20.22 10.12
CA CYS A 13 -17.65 -21.45 9.87
C CYS A 13 -19.14 -21.24 9.53
N SER A 14 -19.65 -20.02 9.65
CA SER A 14 -21.07 -19.68 9.52
C SER A 14 -21.96 -20.40 10.54
N VAL A 15 -21.45 -20.57 11.76
CA VAL A 15 -22.13 -21.23 12.89
C VAL A 15 -22.46 -20.19 13.95
N GLN A 16 -23.70 -20.19 14.44
CA GLN A 16 -24.12 -19.31 15.52
C GLN A 16 -23.79 -19.93 16.88
N PRO A 17 -23.10 -19.20 17.78
CA PRO A 17 -22.91 -19.65 19.15
C PRO A 17 -24.24 -19.64 19.93
N ASP A 18 -24.33 -20.46 20.97
CA ASP A 18 -25.44 -20.39 21.92
C ASP A 18 -25.41 -19.10 22.76
N SER A 19 -26.47 -18.85 23.51
CA SER A 19 -26.63 -17.62 24.33
C SER A 19 -25.59 -17.50 25.44
N ARG A 20 -25.17 -18.62 26.04
CA ARG A 20 -24.16 -18.64 27.11
C ARG A 20 -22.82 -18.19 26.54
N VAL A 21 -22.37 -18.79 25.44
CA VAL A 21 -21.11 -18.44 24.77
C VAL A 21 -21.14 -17.00 24.23
N SER A 22 -22.27 -16.57 23.69
CA SER A 22 -22.42 -15.23 23.11
C SER A 22 -22.17 -14.13 24.13
N THR A 23 -22.67 -14.30 25.35
CA THR A 23 -22.70 -13.28 26.41
C THR A 23 -21.59 -13.41 27.46
N HIS A 24 -20.84 -14.51 27.45
CA HIS A 24 -19.86 -14.78 28.50
C HIS A 24 -18.58 -13.93 28.37
N PHE A 25 -18.25 -13.17 29.41
CA PHE A 25 -17.12 -12.22 29.48
C PHE A 25 -15.77 -12.81 29.06
N TYR A 26 -15.54 -14.11 29.33
CA TYR A 26 -14.29 -14.80 28.96
C TYR A 26 -13.95 -14.64 27.47
N PHE A 27 -14.97 -14.66 26.59
CA PHE A 27 -14.81 -14.53 25.14
C PHE A 27 -14.75 -13.09 24.64
N GLU A 28 -14.91 -12.10 25.52
CA GLU A 28 -14.80 -10.67 25.21
C GLU A 28 -13.42 -10.09 25.55
N SER A 29 -12.51 -10.91 26.09
CA SER A 29 -11.18 -10.45 26.47
C SER A 29 -10.38 -9.91 25.29
N LYS A 30 -9.94 -8.65 25.41
CA LYS A 30 -9.08 -7.98 24.43
C LYS A 30 -7.74 -8.72 24.34
N GLN A 31 -7.27 -8.91 23.11
CA GLN A 31 -5.97 -9.53 22.81
C GLN A 31 -5.01 -8.45 22.30
N SER A 32 -3.70 -8.68 22.45
CA SER A 32 -2.71 -7.79 21.83
C SER A 32 -2.85 -7.81 20.30
N PRO A 33 -2.57 -6.71 19.59
CA PRO A 33 -2.72 -6.65 18.13
C PRO A 33 -1.97 -7.78 17.42
N ALA A 34 -0.73 -8.07 17.84
CA ALA A 34 0.07 -9.16 17.29
C ALA A 34 -0.60 -10.53 17.49
N LEU A 35 -1.17 -10.80 18.67
CA LEU A 35 -1.88 -12.05 18.93
C LEU A 35 -3.19 -12.14 18.12
N THR A 36 -3.92 -11.04 17.97
CA THR A 36 -5.13 -11.00 17.14
C THR A 36 -4.82 -11.41 15.71
N GLN A 37 -3.75 -10.85 15.12
CA GLN A 37 -3.34 -11.23 13.76
C GLN A 37 -2.92 -12.71 13.67
N LEU A 38 -2.25 -13.28 14.69
CA LEU A 38 -1.94 -14.71 14.73
C LEU A 38 -3.19 -15.61 14.80
N ILE A 39 -4.19 -15.20 15.59
CA ILE A 39 -5.47 -15.91 15.69
C ILE A 39 -6.17 -15.90 14.34
N LEU A 40 -6.28 -14.72 13.70
CA LEU A 40 -6.91 -14.60 12.39
C LEU A 40 -6.16 -15.39 11.32
N LEU A 41 -4.83 -15.39 11.36
CA LEU A 41 -3.98 -16.20 10.48
C LEU A 41 -4.25 -17.70 10.64
N TYR A 42 -4.34 -18.18 11.89
CA TYR A 42 -4.68 -19.57 12.17
C TYR A 42 -6.07 -19.92 11.64
N ILE A 43 -7.08 -19.09 11.93
CA ILE A 43 -8.47 -19.34 11.52
C ILE A 43 -8.59 -19.35 10.00
N ASN A 44 -8.10 -18.34 9.30
CA ASN A 44 -8.23 -18.27 7.84
C ASN A 44 -7.57 -19.45 7.13
N ARG A 45 -6.52 -20.04 7.72
CA ARG A 45 -5.87 -21.24 7.16
C ARG A 45 -6.57 -22.55 7.50
N ASN A 46 -7.17 -22.65 8.69
CA ASN A 46 -7.59 -23.95 9.23
C ASN A 46 -9.10 -24.10 9.42
N TYR A 47 -9.92 -23.06 9.21
CA TYR A 47 -11.37 -23.12 9.47
C TYR A 47 -12.10 -24.23 8.69
N HIS A 48 -11.59 -24.60 7.51
CA HIS A 48 -12.16 -25.68 6.70
C HIS A 48 -12.22 -27.01 7.46
N ILE A 49 -11.17 -27.32 8.24
CA ILE A 49 -11.09 -28.54 9.04
C ILE A 49 -12.20 -28.53 10.09
N TRP A 50 -12.47 -27.37 10.69
CA TRP A 50 -13.52 -27.23 11.70
C TRP A 50 -14.92 -27.44 11.15
N LYS A 51 -15.16 -27.38 9.83
CA LYS A 51 -16.47 -27.66 9.24
C LYS A 51 -16.81 -29.16 9.16
N GLU A 52 -15.89 -30.06 9.54
CA GLU A 52 -16.19 -31.49 9.58
C GLU A 52 -17.27 -31.81 10.63
N ASN A 53 -18.16 -32.76 10.28
CA ASN A 53 -19.40 -33.04 11.03
C ASN A 53 -19.19 -33.35 12.52
N GLU A 54 -18.07 -33.94 12.89
CA GLU A 54 -17.80 -34.33 14.28
C GLU A 54 -17.13 -33.23 15.11
N LEU A 55 -16.45 -32.29 14.45
CA LEU A 55 -15.59 -31.31 15.13
C LEU A 55 -16.38 -30.16 15.76
N LEU A 56 -17.41 -29.64 15.10
CA LEU A 56 -18.25 -28.57 15.68
C LEU A 56 -19.04 -29.04 16.92
N PRO A 57 -19.74 -30.19 16.90
CA PRO A 57 -20.41 -30.69 18.10
C PRO A 57 -19.43 -31.03 19.22
N TRP A 58 -18.24 -31.53 18.87
CA TRP A 58 -17.17 -31.75 19.85
C TRP A 58 -16.69 -30.43 20.45
N LEU A 59 -16.49 -29.39 19.64
CA LEU A 59 -16.06 -28.06 20.07
C LEU A 59 -17.08 -27.45 21.02
N GLU A 60 -18.37 -27.48 20.66
CA GLU A 60 -19.48 -26.97 21.48
C GLU A 60 -19.46 -27.59 22.89
N LYS A 61 -19.36 -28.91 22.99
CA LYS A 61 -19.27 -29.63 24.28
C LYS A 61 -18.05 -29.17 25.08
N ASN A 62 -16.90 -29.02 24.44
CA ASN A 62 -15.66 -28.62 25.12
C ASN A 62 -15.68 -27.16 25.56
N VAL A 63 -16.35 -26.29 24.81
CA VAL A 63 -16.55 -24.88 25.18
C VAL A 63 -17.34 -24.79 26.48
N HIS A 64 -18.42 -25.57 26.63
CA HIS A 64 -19.19 -25.63 27.87
C HIS A 64 -18.35 -26.14 29.06
N VAL A 65 -17.54 -27.18 28.84
CA VAL A 65 -16.61 -27.68 29.88
C VAL A 65 -15.59 -26.60 30.28
N VAL A 66 -15.12 -25.79 29.33
CA VAL A 66 -14.23 -24.66 29.63
C VAL A 66 -14.96 -23.59 30.43
N LEU A 67 -16.19 -23.25 30.07
CA LEU A 67 -16.99 -22.27 30.82
C LEU A 67 -17.23 -22.73 32.26
N ASP A 68 -17.63 -23.99 32.47
CA ASP A 68 -17.84 -24.55 33.81
C ASP A 68 -16.55 -24.46 34.67
N ARG A 69 -15.38 -24.64 34.07
CA ARG A 69 -14.08 -24.51 34.77
C ARG A 69 -13.75 -23.06 35.10
N ILE A 70 -14.02 -22.14 34.19
CA ILE A 70 -13.74 -20.70 34.38
C ILE A 70 -14.69 -20.09 35.42
N GLU A 71 -15.96 -20.50 35.41
CA GLU A 71 -16.95 -20.09 36.41
C GLU A 71 -16.61 -20.65 37.80
N LYS A 72 -16.04 -21.86 37.87
CA LYS A 72 -15.59 -22.46 39.13
C LYS A 72 -14.31 -21.83 39.69
N ASP A 73 -13.40 -21.39 38.82
CA ASP A 73 -12.11 -20.80 39.19
C ASP A 73 -11.81 -19.55 38.37
N GLU A 74 -12.20 -18.40 38.91
CA GLU A 74 -11.98 -17.10 38.26
C GLU A 74 -10.48 -16.76 38.11
N LEU A 75 -9.61 -17.29 38.98
CA LEU A 75 -8.17 -17.04 38.92
C LEU A 75 -7.55 -17.67 37.67
N LEU A 76 -8.13 -18.77 37.18
CA LEU A 76 -7.69 -19.45 35.97
C LEU A 76 -7.77 -18.55 34.73
N ALA A 77 -8.83 -17.75 34.61
CA ALA A 77 -8.99 -16.80 33.49
C ALA A 77 -7.87 -15.75 33.50
N LYS A 78 -7.60 -15.16 34.67
CA LYS A 78 -6.54 -14.17 34.89
C LYS A 78 -5.15 -14.75 34.66
N GLU A 79 -4.91 -16.00 35.07
CA GLU A 79 -3.64 -16.69 34.81
C GLU A 79 -3.40 -16.87 33.30
N TYR A 80 -4.43 -17.29 32.55
CA TYR A 80 -4.32 -17.43 31.10
C TYR A 80 -4.09 -16.09 30.41
N GLU A 81 -4.76 -15.04 30.85
CA GLU A 81 -4.52 -13.68 30.36
C GLU A 81 -3.07 -13.27 30.60
N LEU A 82 -2.55 -13.42 31.82
CA LEU A 82 -1.16 -13.12 32.15
C LEU A 82 -0.18 -13.91 31.27
N LYS A 83 -0.44 -15.20 31.02
CA LYS A 83 0.40 -16.01 30.12
C LYS A 83 0.38 -15.47 28.69
N ARG A 84 -0.77 -15.02 28.17
CA ARG A 84 -0.84 -14.41 26.84
C ARG A 84 -0.09 -13.08 26.79
N SER A 85 -0.31 -12.21 27.78
CA SER A 85 0.38 -10.92 27.90
C SER A 85 1.89 -11.04 28.09
N LYS A 86 2.39 -12.18 28.59
CA LYS A 86 3.83 -12.47 28.65
C LYS A 86 4.41 -13.03 27.35
N ARG A 87 3.64 -13.83 26.61
CA ARG A 87 4.13 -14.56 25.43
C ARG A 87 4.00 -13.78 24.12
N TYR A 88 2.99 -12.92 24.00
CA TYR A 88 2.67 -12.18 22.78
C TYR A 88 2.83 -10.67 23.00
N GLN A 89 4.06 -10.29 23.38
CA GLN A 89 4.46 -8.92 23.64
C GLN A 89 5.04 -8.26 22.39
N GLY A 90 4.86 -6.95 22.29
CA GLY A 90 5.47 -6.14 21.26
C GLY A 90 4.87 -6.33 19.86
N PRO A 91 5.54 -5.80 18.84
CA PRO A 91 5.08 -5.90 17.46
C PRO A 91 5.24 -7.33 16.92
N MET A 92 4.45 -7.66 15.90
CA MET A 92 4.57 -8.94 15.21
C MET A 92 5.96 -9.11 14.59
N PRO A 93 6.61 -10.29 14.71
CA PRO A 93 7.89 -10.55 14.07
C PRO A 93 7.83 -10.37 12.55
N ARG A 94 8.85 -9.71 11.97
CA ARG A 94 8.95 -9.46 10.52
C ARG A 94 8.79 -10.70 9.65
N SER A 95 9.26 -11.86 10.12
CA SER A 95 9.09 -13.13 9.39
C SER A 95 7.62 -13.51 9.22
N ILE A 96 6.79 -13.28 10.23
CA ILE A 96 5.35 -13.54 10.20
C ILE A 96 4.65 -12.48 9.34
N CYS A 97 5.02 -11.21 9.49
CA CYS A 97 4.53 -10.15 8.61
C CYS A 97 4.81 -10.46 7.13
N ARG A 98 6.05 -10.90 6.81
CA ARG A 98 6.46 -11.28 5.45
C ARG A 98 5.60 -12.42 4.92
N TYR A 99 5.38 -13.43 5.75
CA TYR A 99 4.55 -14.56 5.41
C TYR A 99 3.09 -14.17 5.12
N ILE A 100 2.50 -13.27 5.92
CA ILE A 100 1.13 -12.80 5.69
C ILE A 100 1.06 -12.06 4.35
N ILE A 101 2.01 -11.17 4.05
CA ILE A 101 2.08 -10.44 2.77
C ILE A 101 2.18 -11.42 1.60
N LEU A 102 3.12 -12.37 1.67
CA LEU A 102 3.34 -13.33 0.58
C LEU A 102 2.20 -14.34 0.40
N SER A 103 1.49 -14.68 1.47
CA SER A 103 0.39 -15.64 1.42
C SER A 103 -0.92 -15.03 0.91
N ASP A 104 -1.00 -13.70 0.78
CA ASP A 104 -2.20 -12.93 0.38
C ASP A 104 -3.49 -13.38 1.10
N ILE A 105 -3.38 -13.64 2.41
CA ILE A 105 -4.51 -14.11 3.22
C ILE A 105 -5.41 -12.93 3.55
N LYS A 106 -6.66 -13.03 3.11
CA LYS A 106 -7.66 -11.98 3.35
C LYS A 106 -8.04 -11.90 4.83
N GLY A 107 -8.30 -10.69 5.31
CA GLY A 107 -8.72 -10.43 6.69
C GLY A 107 -7.61 -10.51 7.73
N VAL A 108 -6.34 -10.46 7.31
CA VAL A 108 -5.18 -10.35 8.21
C VAL A 108 -4.37 -9.13 7.76
N SER A 109 -4.08 -8.20 8.68
CA SER A 109 -3.22 -7.06 8.40
C SER A 109 -1.79 -7.40 8.82
N PRO A 110 -0.83 -7.49 7.88
CA PRO A 110 0.53 -7.94 8.17
C PRO A 110 1.36 -6.93 8.96
N LEU A 111 0.98 -5.65 8.95
CA LEU A 111 1.82 -4.56 9.42
C LEU A 111 1.06 -3.68 10.43
N PRO A 112 1.75 -3.17 11.47
CA PRO A 112 1.20 -2.12 12.32
C PRO A 112 0.88 -0.86 11.52
N GLU A 113 -0.08 -0.06 11.98
CA GLU A 113 -0.46 1.21 11.36
C GLU A 113 0.72 2.18 11.23
N ASP A 114 1.65 2.15 12.19
CA ASP A 114 2.85 3.00 12.21
C ASP A 114 4.03 2.49 11.37
N PHE A 115 3.82 1.53 10.47
CA PHE A 115 4.92 0.96 9.68
C PHE A 115 5.44 1.96 8.63
N SER A 116 6.61 2.53 8.88
CA SER A 116 7.28 3.50 8.00
C SER A 116 8.25 2.87 6.98
N GLY A 117 8.36 1.55 6.93
CA GLY A 117 9.24 0.85 6.00
C GLY A 117 8.65 0.77 4.58
N GLY A 118 9.51 0.73 3.57
CA GLY A 118 9.07 0.38 2.22
C GLY A 118 8.80 -1.12 2.11
N ILE A 119 7.64 -1.49 1.56
CA ILE A 119 7.36 -2.87 1.14
C ILE A 119 8.00 -3.08 -0.23
N LEU A 120 8.96 -4.00 -0.35
CA LEU A 120 9.59 -4.28 -1.64
C LEU A 120 8.80 -5.32 -2.44
N THR A 121 8.98 -5.32 -3.75
CA THR A 121 8.27 -6.25 -4.65
C THR A 121 8.80 -7.68 -4.59
N PHE A 122 10.11 -7.87 -4.41
CA PHE A 122 10.75 -9.21 -4.40
C PHE A 122 10.87 -9.82 -2.99
N ASP A 123 11.17 -9.00 -1.99
CA ASP A 123 11.15 -9.38 -0.58
C ASP A 123 10.43 -8.28 0.21
N PRO A 124 9.13 -8.45 0.52
CA PRO A 124 8.32 -7.36 1.04
C PRO A 124 8.82 -6.80 2.37
N LEU A 125 9.57 -7.58 3.14
CA LEU A 125 10.12 -7.13 4.42
C LEU A 125 11.52 -7.71 4.61
N PRO A 126 12.58 -7.15 4.02
CA PRO A 126 13.91 -7.71 4.15
C PRO A 126 14.41 -7.70 5.61
N PRO A 127 15.38 -8.57 5.96
CA PRO A 127 16.03 -8.53 7.28
C PRO A 127 16.54 -7.12 7.64
N ALA A 128 16.53 -6.78 8.93
CA ALA A 128 16.97 -5.46 9.39
C ALA A 128 18.45 -5.17 9.08
N ASP A 129 19.24 -6.22 9.00
CA ASP A 129 20.68 -6.27 8.73
C ASP A 129 21.00 -6.48 7.24
N SER A 130 20.03 -6.22 6.34
CA SER A 130 20.26 -6.35 4.90
C SER A 130 21.28 -5.33 4.40
N ILE A 131 22.34 -5.81 3.76
CA ILE A 131 23.37 -4.98 3.14
C ILE A 131 22.95 -4.65 1.71
N ASN A 132 22.61 -3.38 1.45
CA ASN A 132 22.37 -2.91 0.09
C ASN A 132 23.69 -2.42 -0.54
N VAL A 133 24.22 -3.21 -1.49
CA VAL A 133 25.46 -2.88 -2.22
C VAL A 133 25.20 -1.91 -3.38
N TYR A 134 23.93 -1.66 -3.74
CA TYR A 134 23.54 -0.76 -4.82
C TYR A 134 23.06 0.59 -4.27
N THR A 135 23.84 1.64 -4.50
CA THR A 135 23.41 3.01 -4.22
C THR A 135 22.79 3.61 -5.46
N ARG A 136 21.49 3.89 -5.44
CA ARG A 136 20.83 4.58 -6.56
C ARG A 136 21.42 5.99 -6.68
N PRO A 137 21.97 6.39 -7.84
CA PRO A 137 22.41 7.77 -8.05
C PRO A 137 21.26 8.73 -7.80
N LYS A 138 21.50 9.81 -7.04
CA LYS A 138 20.50 10.88 -6.89
C LYS A 138 20.23 11.45 -8.27
N ARG A 139 19.00 11.27 -8.78
CA ARG A 139 18.59 11.90 -10.03
C ARG A 139 18.61 13.42 -9.81
N PRO A 140 19.19 14.20 -10.73
CA PRO A 140 19.10 15.65 -10.66
C PRO A 140 17.61 16.03 -10.68
N LYS A 141 17.16 16.76 -9.66
CA LYS A 141 15.83 17.38 -9.68
C LYS A 141 15.93 18.53 -10.69
N ALA A 142 15.46 18.32 -11.91
CA ALA A 142 15.32 19.42 -12.86
C ALA A 142 14.24 20.37 -12.30
N ASN A 143 14.63 21.61 -11.99
CA ASN A 143 13.69 22.64 -11.52
C ASN A 143 12.64 22.88 -12.61
N ASN A 144 11.41 22.43 -12.35
CA ASN A 144 10.33 22.42 -13.33
C ASN A 144 9.47 23.66 -13.21
N THR A 145 10.08 24.84 -13.19
CA THR A 145 9.35 26.08 -12.91
C THR A 145 8.57 26.61 -14.10
N ASN A 146 8.81 26.13 -15.34
CA ASN A 146 8.18 26.68 -16.57
C ASN A 146 8.01 25.66 -17.74
N SER A 147 7.81 24.35 -17.49
CA SER A 147 7.63 23.40 -18.61
C SER A 147 6.16 23.19 -18.97
N SER A 148 5.77 23.41 -20.22
CA SER A 148 4.45 23.02 -20.75
C SER A 148 4.28 21.49 -20.72
N ALA A 149 3.04 20.98 -20.70
CA ALA A 149 2.75 19.55 -20.54
C ALA A 149 3.38 18.67 -21.63
N VAL A 150 3.50 19.20 -22.86
CA VAL A 150 4.22 18.53 -23.95
C VAL A 150 5.71 18.39 -23.63
N GLY A 151 6.31 19.38 -22.95
CA GLY A 151 7.70 19.32 -22.50
C GLY A 151 7.89 18.28 -21.39
N ILE A 152 6.90 18.13 -20.52
CA ILE A 152 6.84 17.06 -19.51
C ILE A 152 6.76 15.68 -20.19
N PHE A 153 5.92 15.54 -21.22
CA PHE A 153 5.81 14.32 -22.01
C PHE A 153 7.14 13.92 -22.67
N PHE A 154 7.83 14.85 -23.34
CA PHE A 154 9.14 14.52 -23.95
C PHE A 154 10.22 14.22 -22.90
N ARG A 155 10.19 14.85 -21.73
CA ARG A 155 11.08 14.47 -20.61
C ARG A 155 10.78 13.10 -20.03
N SER A 156 9.53 12.62 -20.12
CA SER A 156 9.17 11.26 -19.71
C SER A 156 9.79 10.20 -20.65
N LEU A 157 9.93 10.52 -21.93
CA LEU A 157 10.56 9.66 -22.94
C LEU A 157 12.08 9.82 -22.96
N LEU A 158 12.58 11.03 -22.76
CA LEU A 158 13.97 11.43 -22.88
C LEU A 158 14.41 12.17 -21.61
N PRO A 159 15.01 11.46 -20.63
CA PRO A 159 15.35 12.05 -19.33
C PRO A 159 16.28 13.27 -19.39
N ASN A 160 17.05 13.41 -20.47
CA ASN A 160 17.98 14.52 -20.71
C ASN A 160 17.43 15.56 -21.68
N PHE A 161 16.14 15.52 -22.04
CA PHE A 161 15.56 16.49 -22.95
C PHE A 161 15.37 17.85 -22.26
N ASN A 162 16.07 18.85 -22.77
CA ASN A 162 15.90 20.22 -22.36
C ASN A 162 15.78 21.12 -23.61
N PRO A 163 14.59 21.69 -23.89
CA PRO A 163 14.38 22.53 -25.06
C PRO A 163 15.17 23.85 -25.02
N ASN A 164 15.81 24.18 -23.88
CA ASN A 164 16.66 25.35 -23.73
C ASN A 164 18.17 25.04 -23.89
N GLU A 165 18.59 23.77 -23.89
CA GLU A 165 19.99 23.34 -24.02
C GLU A 165 20.32 22.76 -25.39
N ILE A 166 19.52 23.09 -26.42
CA ILE A 166 19.87 22.72 -27.79
C ILE A 166 21.14 23.49 -28.15
N PRO A 167 22.26 22.83 -28.51
CA PRO A 167 23.50 23.52 -28.83
C PRO A 167 23.27 24.51 -29.98
N GLY A 168 23.62 25.78 -29.78
CA GLY A 168 23.63 26.80 -30.83
C GLY A 168 24.46 26.41 -32.06
N ASN A 169 25.36 25.43 -31.93
CA ASN A 169 26.15 24.85 -33.02
C ASN A 169 25.32 24.10 -34.09
N LEU A 170 24.01 23.92 -33.91
CA LEU A 170 23.12 23.46 -35.00
C LEU A 170 22.55 24.63 -35.83
N LEU A 171 22.72 25.87 -35.37
CA LEU A 171 22.20 27.09 -35.99
C LEU A 171 23.31 28.06 -36.43
N GLU A 172 24.53 27.93 -35.91
CA GLU A 172 25.68 28.71 -36.38
C GLU A 172 26.37 28.00 -37.55
N GLU A 173 26.34 28.64 -38.71
CA GLU A 173 27.26 28.38 -39.82
C GLU A 173 28.68 28.76 -39.39
N GLU A 174 29.33 27.96 -38.54
CA GLU A 174 30.77 28.06 -38.33
C GLU A 174 31.51 26.91 -39.00
N ASP A 175 32.38 27.34 -39.91
CA ASP A 175 33.33 26.62 -40.76
C ASP A 175 34.27 25.72 -39.96
N GLY A 176 33.78 24.57 -39.51
CA GLY A 176 34.46 23.74 -38.52
C GLY A 176 34.28 22.23 -38.68
N ALA A 177 34.43 21.68 -39.89
CA ALA A 177 34.58 20.22 -40.06
C ALA A 177 35.35 19.82 -41.34
N ARG A 178 36.63 20.18 -41.43
CA ARG A 178 37.59 19.48 -42.30
C ARG A 178 37.97 18.14 -41.68
N ALA A 179 37.18 17.10 -41.92
CA ALA A 179 37.63 15.71 -41.92
C ALA A 179 36.50 14.79 -42.40
N LEU A 180 36.46 14.48 -43.70
CA LEU A 180 36.10 13.19 -44.31
C LEU A 180 36.13 13.35 -45.86
N PRO A 181 36.47 12.28 -46.61
CA PRO A 181 36.80 12.37 -48.03
C PRO A 181 35.55 12.60 -48.89
N ASP A 182 35.81 13.29 -49.99
CA ASP A 182 34.90 13.73 -51.05
C ASP A 182 33.98 12.60 -51.55
N GLY A 183 32.68 12.77 -51.33
CA GLY A 183 31.64 11.79 -51.68
C GLY A 183 30.25 12.28 -51.27
N GLU A 184 29.62 13.06 -52.14
CA GLU A 184 28.17 13.35 -52.22
C GLU A 184 27.43 13.52 -50.89
N ASN A 185 27.62 14.65 -50.22
CA ASN A 185 26.87 15.03 -49.02
C ASN A 185 25.94 16.23 -49.29
N SER A 186 24.73 15.94 -49.78
CA SER A 186 23.56 16.85 -49.66
C SER A 186 22.59 16.36 -48.57
N ASP A 187 22.39 15.04 -48.46
CA ASP A 187 21.38 14.44 -47.56
C ASP A 187 21.66 14.67 -46.07
N GLY A 188 22.93 14.70 -45.66
CA GLY A 188 23.29 14.96 -44.27
C GLY A 188 23.00 16.39 -43.82
N ALA A 189 23.07 17.36 -44.73
CA ALA A 189 22.76 18.76 -44.47
C ALA A 189 21.24 19.00 -44.44
N ASP A 190 20.50 18.33 -45.32
CA ASP A 190 19.03 18.38 -45.35
C ASP A 190 18.41 17.73 -44.11
N LEU A 191 18.96 16.59 -43.65
CA LEU A 191 18.54 15.97 -42.41
C LEU A 191 18.79 16.90 -41.20
N ARG A 192 19.96 17.53 -41.13
CA ARG A 192 20.30 18.46 -40.03
C ARG A 192 19.39 19.68 -40.03
N ARG A 193 19.09 20.26 -41.19
CA ARG A 193 18.11 21.36 -41.34
C ARG A 193 16.71 20.93 -40.95
N SER A 194 16.29 19.73 -41.31
CA SER A 194 14.98 19.19 -40.93
C SER A 194 14.84 19.02 -39.42
N VAL A 195 15.91 18.55 -38.74
CA VAL A 195 15.93 18.39 -37.28
C VAL A 195 15.94 19.74 -36.57
N ALA A 196 16.72 20.72 -37.05
CA ALA A 196 16.74 22.06 -36.49
C ALA A 196 15.37 22.76 -36.64
N SER A 197 14.72 22.61 -37.81
CA SER A 197 13.38 23.11 -38.06
C SER A 197 12.33 22.45 -37.16
N LEU A 198 12.39 21.13 -36.99
CA LEU A 198 11.50 20.37 -36.10
C LEU A 198 11.66 20.82 -34.64
N VAL A 199 12.89 20.94 -34.16
CA VAL A 199 13.18 21.35 -32.79
C VAL A 199 12.76 22.81 -32.55
N GLY A 200 12.94 23.69 -33.55
CA GLY A 200 12.43 25.06 -33.53
C GLY A 200 10.90 25.12 -33.47
N ALA A 201 10.22 24.32 -34.29
CA ALA A 201 8.76 24.19 -34.25
C ALA A 201 8.26 23.61 -32.91
N MET A 202 8.99 22.65 -32.32
CA MET A 202 8.69 22.13 -30.99
C MET A 202 8.86 23.18 -29.91
N ARG A 203 9.90 24.03 -29.97
CA ARG A 203 10.09 25.14 -29.03
C ARG A 203 8.93 26.13 -29.09
N ASP A 204 8.52 26.51 -30.30
CA ASP A 204 7.40 27.45 -30.51
C ASP A 204 6.06 26.85 -30.06
N LEU A 205 5.85 25.56 -30.34
CA LEU A 205 4.70 24.80 -29.83
C LEU A 205 4.71 24.75 -28.29
N LEU A 206 5.85 24.46 -27.69
CA LEU A 206 6.03 24.39 -26.23
C LEU A 206 5.81 25.74 -25.55
N SER A 207 6.10 26.87 -26.21
CA SER A 207 5.84 28.21 -25.68
C SER A 207 4.39 28.67 -25.86
N ASN A 208 3.70 28.18 -26.90
CA ASN A 208 2.36 28.66 -27.26
C ASN A 208 1.21 27.76 -26.75
N ILE A 209 1.49 26.51 -26.35
CA ILE A 209 0.48 25.66 -25.71
C ILE A 209 0.29 26.10 -24.25
N ARG A 210 -0.78 26.86 -24.00
CA ARG A 210 -1.39 27.02 -22.68
C ARG A 210 -2.50 25.99 -22.54
N ILE A 211 -2.24 24.92 -21.81
CA ILE A 211 -3.32 24.03 -21.36
C ILE A 211 -3.97 24.74 -20.18
N PRO A 212 -5.29 24.98 -20.18
CA PRO A 212 -5.97 25.51 -19.01
C PRO A 212 -5.77 24.53 -17.83
N ASP A 213 -5.41 25.06 -16.67
CA ASP A 213 -5.26 24.26 -15.45
C ASP A 213 -6.58 23.53 -15.18
N VAL A 214 -6.59 22.22 -15.41
CA VAL A 214 -7.63 21.36 -14.87
C VAL A 214 -7.30 21.20 -13.40
N PRO A 215 -8.21 21.55 -12.47
CA PRO A 215 -8.01 21.29 -11.05
C PRO A 215 -7.63 19.82 -10.87
N ASN A 216 -6.55 19.59 -10.12
CA ASN A 216 -6.10 18.26 -9.79
C ASN A 216 -7.17 17.65 -8.87
N ASP A 217 -7.97 16.69 -9.36
CA ASP A 217 -8.98 15.96 -8.56
C ASP A 217 -8.36 15.13 -7.40
N ALA A 218 -7.05 15.27 -7.15
CA ALA A 218 -6.33 14.60 -6.08
C ALA A 218 -6.23 15.41 -4.77
N ASP A 219 -6.69 16.67 -4.74
CA ASP A 219 -6.72 17.50 -3.52
C ASP A 219 -8.16 17.92 -3.16
N VAL A 220 -9.06 16.94 -3.04
CA VAL A 220 -10.29 17.15 -2.25
C VAL A 220 -9.90 16.92 -0.78
N ASP A 221 -9.53 18.02 -0.12
CA ASP A 221 -9.48 18.07 1.34
C ASP A 221 -10.90 17.80 1.87
N GLU A 222 -11.16 16.56 2.30
CA GLU A 222 -12.23 16.28 3.26
C GLU A 222 -11.83 16.93 4.60
N ASN A 223 -12.30 18.15 4.84
CA ASN A 223 -12.54 18.61 6.20
C ASN A 223 -13.78 19.50 6.23
N ASP A 224 -14.74 19.00 7.00
CA ASP A 224 -15.98 19.59 7.49
C ASP A 224 -15.94 21.10 7.75
N GLU A 225 -17.03 21.77 7.38
CA GLU A 225 -17.65 22.74 8.29
C GLU A 225 -19.18 22.60 8.20
N SER A 226 -19.74 22.20 9.34
CA SER A 226 -21.14 22.29 9.70
C SER A 226 -21.66 23.71 9.58
N ASP A 227 -22.94 23.87 9.22
CA ASP A 227 -23.87 24.48 10.16
C ASP A 227 -25.33 24.17 9.80
N GLU A 228 -26.07 24.00 10.89
CA GLU A 228 -27.47 23.65 11.07
C GLU A 228 -28.43 24.54 10.28
N GLU A 229 -29.54 23.99 9.81
CA GLU A 229 -30.82 24.69 9.90
C GLU A 229 -31.99 23.70 9.99
N ASP A 230 -32.65 23.74 11.14
CA ASP A 230 -33.92 23.13 11.46
C ASP A 230 -35.00 23.51 10.43
N GLU A 231 -35.68 22.53 9.82
CA GLU A 231 -37.09 22.73 9.47
C GLU A 231 -37.88 21.41 9.34
N HIS A 232 -38.65 21.17 10.41
CA HIS A 232 -40.04 20.71 10.40
C HIS A 232 -40.58 20.12 9.08
N ASN A 233 -40.83 18.81 9.06
CA ASN A 233 -41.85 18.24 8.17
C ASN A 233 -42.73 17.24 8.90
N ASN A 234 -43.78 17.82 9.47
CA ASN A 234 -45.05 17.17 9.71
C ASN A 234 -45.70 16.92 8.34
N TYR A 235 -46.05 15.69 7.98
CA TYR A 235 -47.30 15.36 7.26
C TYR A 235 -47.53 13.84 7.30
N LEU A 236 -48.63 13.47 7.96
CA LEU A 236 -49.35 12.22 7.79
C LEU A 236 -49.62 11.94 6.31
N THR A 237 -49.42 10.71 5.87
CA THR A 237 -50.52 9.86 5.38
C THR A 237 -50.17 8.38 5.54
#